data_AF-A0A8J4XZY7-F1
#
_entry.id   AF-A0A8J4XZY7-F1
#
_cell.length_a   1.000
_cell.length_b   1.000
_cell.length_c   1.000
_cell.angle_alpha   90.00
_cell.angle_beta   90.00
_cell.angle_gamma   90.00
#
_symmetry.space_group_name_H-M   'P 1'
#
loop_
_entity.id
_entity.type
_entity.pdbx_description
1 polymer ?
#
loop_
_entity_poly.entity_id
_entity_poly.type
_entity_poly.pdbx_seq_one_letter_code
_entity_poly.pdbx_strand_id
1 'polypeptide(L)'
;MANNGVLHCAVTHFRKWCLSQDSPIYHHLRPHIITTKVEHDAVKLPLTHRYAIEADVTYLGVENLPEAVLESIRPSTCLITVMLANNETGIMFSVAHIGRLLAEVNKKRENEGLFKVLLHTDAAQAIGKVPVDVTDLNIDYLTIVGHKYYGPRIGALYIRGLGHKTPVYPLLYGGGQERGYRPGTENTPMIAGLGRASLLVHNNVQDYYTSMKKTRNYMERQLKRLESYHQDLQRLSKDYCIIAKTRSVILVLPTDAPQSL
;
A
#
# COMPACT_ATOMS: atom_id res chain seq x y z
N MET A 1 -8.34 -7.42 -8.41
CA MET A 1 -9.08 -8.57 -7.85
C MET A 1 -8.65 -8.88 -6.42
N ALA A 2 -7.35 -9.06 -6.12
CA ALA A 2 -6.85 -9.42 -4.78
C ALA A 2 -7.39 -8.54 -3.63
N ASN A 3 -7.20 -7.21 -3.69
CA ASN A 3 -7.71 -6.29 -2.66
C ASN A 3 -9.23 -6.40 -2.43
N ASN A 4 -10.03 -6.56 -3.50
CA ASN A 4 -11.48 -6.77 -3.36
C ASN A 4 -11.81 -8.10 -2.68
N GLY A 5 -11.05 -9.15 -2.97
CA GLY A 5 -11.18 -10.44 -2.30
C GLY A 5 -10.94 -10.32 -0.79
N VAL A 6 -9.93 -9.56 -0.37
CA VAL A 6 -9.65 -9.31 1.05
C VAL A 6 -10.80 -8.58 1.75
N LEU A 7 -11.28 -7.49 1.16
CA LEU A 7 -12.41 -6.72 1.70
C LEU A 7 -13.66 -7.60 1.84
N HIS A 8 -13.95 -8.42 0.82
CA HIS A 8 -15.04 -9.40 0.85
C HIS A 8 -14.85 -10.41 1.98
N CYS A 9 -13.64 -10.99 2.09
CA CYS A 9 -13.37 -12.00 3.08
C CYS A 9 -13.58 -11.47 4.50
N ALA A 10 -13.06 -10.28 4.81
CA ALA A 10 -13.18 -9.68 6.13
C ALA A 10 -14.63 -9.32 6.49
N VAL A 11 -15.36 -8.65 5.58
CA VAL A 11 -16.75 -8.26 5.82
C VAL A 11 -17.66 -9.48 5.96
N THR A 12 -17.50 -10.48 5.08
CA THR A 12 -18.26 -11.73 5.15
C THR A 12 -17.93 -12.52 6.41
N HIS A 13 -16.65 -12.59 6.80
CA HIS A 13 -16.26 -13.28 8.03
C HIS A 13 -16.90 -12.64 9.26
N PHE A 14 -16.81 -11.31 9.36
CA PHE A 14 -17.38 -10.56 10.48
C PHE A 14 -18.89 -10.76 10.60
N ARG A 15 -19.62 -10.68 9.49
CA ARG A 15 -21.08 -10.92 9.49
C ARG A 15 -21.43 -12.34 9.93
N LYS A 16 -20.70 -13.35 9.45
CA LYS A 16 -20.91 -14.74 9.88
C LYS A 16 -20.63 -14.93 11.37
N TRP A 17 -19.58 -14.28 11.88
CA TRP A 17 -19.27 -14.29 13.31
C TRP A 17 -20.35 -13.60 14.14
N CYS A 18 -20.88 -12.44 13.70
CA CYS A 18 -21.98 -11.77 14.38
C CYS A 18 -23.21 -12.67 14.48
N LEU A 19 -23.57 -13.36 13.39
CA LEU A 19 -24.71 -14.28 13.34
C LEU A 19 -24.51 -15.55 14.17
N SER A 20 -23.27 -15.86 14.56
CA SER A 20 -22.98 -16.99 15.44
C SER A 20 -22.94 -16.61 16.92
N GLN A 21 -23.16 -15.33 17.27
CA GLN A 21 -23.23 -14.90 18.67
C GLN A 21 -24.65 -15.06 19.20
N ASP A 22 -24.77 -15.48 20.46
CA ASP A 22 -26.09 -15.66 21.10
C ASP A 22 -26.82 -14.33 21.32
N SER A 23 -26.07 -13.25 21.56
CA SER A 23 -26.65 -11.94 21.86
C SER A 23 -27.11 -11.23 20.58
N PRO A 24 -28.40 -10.84 20.45
CA PRO A 24 -28.92 -10.15 19.28
C PRO A 24 -28.24 -8.81 18.98
N ILE A 25 -27.54 -8.21 19.96
CA ILE A 25 -26.81 -6.96 19.77
C ILE A 25 -25.77 -7.06 18.65
N TYR A 26 -25.16 -8.24 18.46
CA TYR A 26 -24.15 -8.47 17.43
C TYR A 26 -24.76 -8.49 16.02
N HIS A 27 -26.03 -8.87 15.87
CA HIS A 27 -26.73 -8.93 14.57
C HIS A 27 -26.93 -7.54 13.95
N HIS A 28 -26.93 -6.49 14.77
CA HIS A 28 -27.04 -5.10 14.34
C HIS A 28 -25.68 -4.42 14.18
N LEU A 29 -24.56 -5.08 14.53
CA LEU A 29 -23.24 -4.48 14.37
C LEU A 29 -22.85 -4.40 12.90
N ARG A 30 -22.55 -3.17 12.47
CA ARG A 30 -21.98 -2.91 11.16
C ARG A 30 -20.47 -3.17 11.18
N PRO A 31 -19.93 -3.93 10.20
CA PRO A 31 -18.50 -4.13 10.06
C PRO A 31 -17.77 -2.80 9.95
N HIS A 32 -16.56 -2.73 10.52
CA HIS A 32 -15.73 -1.54 10.47
C HIS A 32 -14.35 -1.84 9.88
N ILE A 33 -13.92 -0.99 8.95
CA ILE A 33 -12.64 -1.08 8.26
C ILE A 33 -11.81 0.17 8.53
N ILE A 34 -10.54 -0.02 8.90
CA ILE A 34 -9.58 1.08 9.09
C ILE A 34 -8.61 1.07 7.90
N THR A 35 -8.40 2.23 7.28
CA THR A 35 -7.53 2.41 6.12
C THR A 35 -6.85 3.78 6.13
N THR A 36 -5.97 4.06 5.17
CA THR A 36 -5.34 5.38 5.01
C THR A 36 -5.98 6.20 3.89
N LYS A 37 -5.86 7.54 3.94
CA LYS A 37 -6.28 8.44 2.86
C LYS A 37 -5.42 8.33 1.59
N VAL A 38 -4.25 7.71 1.69
CA VAL A 38 -3.25 7.66 0.62
C VAL A 38 -3.20 6.32 -0.11
N GLU A 39 -4.14 5.40 0.18
CA GLU A 39 -4.31 4.10 -0.49
C GLU A 39 -4.35 4.18 -2.03
N HIS A 40 -3.97 3.10 -2.71
CA HIS A 40 -4.18 3.01 -4.16
C HIS A 40 -5.68 2.85 -4.48
N ASP A 41 -6.12 3.27 -5.66
CA ASP A 41 -7.52 3.18 -6.09
C ASP A 41 -8.10 1.76 -6.04
N ALA A 42 -7.23 0.75 -6.16
CA ALA A 42 -7.61 -0.66 -6.00
C ALA A 42 -8.11 -1.02 -4.59
N VAL A 43 -7.85 -0.18 -3.59
CA VAL A 43 -8.40 -0.26 -2.22
C VAL A 43 -9.44 0.84 -2.00
N LYS A 44 -9.15 2.10 -2.39
CA LYS A 44 -10.07 3.24 -2.18
C LYS A 44 -11.41 3.04 -2.87
N LEU A 45 -11.43 2.76 -4.17
CA LEU A 45 -12.67 2.71 -4.96
C LEU A 45 -13.63 1.61 -4.49
N PRO A 46 -13.17 0.39 -4.18
CA PRO A 46 -14.04 -0.61 -3.55
C PRO A 46 -14.62 -0.12 -2.22
N LEU A 47 -13.83 0.54 -1.37
CA LEU A 47 -14.30 1.06 -0.10
C LEU A 47 -15.34 2.18 -0.27
N THR A 48 -15.15 3.08 -1.24
CA THR A 48 -16.05 4.21 -1.48
C THR A 48 -17.33 3.83 -2.24
N HIS A 49 -17.28 2.86 -3.14
CA HIS A 49 -18.43 2.54 -3.99
C HIS A 49 -19.16 1.27 -3.57
N ARG A 50 -18.44 0.20 -3.24
CA ARG A 50 -19.05 -1.09 -2.91
C ARG A 50 -19.29 -1.23 -1.42
N TYR A 51 -18.24 -1.02 -0.62
CA TYR A 51 -18.32 -1.28 0.82
C TYR A 51 -18.89 -0.11 1.62
N ALA A 52 -19.08 1.06 1.03
CA ALA A 52 -19.67 2.23 1.69
C ALA A 52 -21.10 1.99 2.23
N ILE A 53 -21.85 1.05 1.65
CA ILE A 53 -23.17 0.61 2.15
C ILE A 53 -23.08 -0.62 3.07
N GLU A 54 -21.95 -1.33 3.06
CA GLU A 54 -21.78 -2.63 3.72
C GLU A 54 -21.00 -2.57 5.04
N ALA A 55 -20.13 -1.57 5.18
CA ALA A 55 -19.24 -1.36 6.31
C ALA A 55 -19.03 0.13 6.56
N ASP A 56 -18.72 0.49 7.80
CA ASP A 56 -18.17 1.81 8.11
C ASP A 56 -16.67 1.81 7.82
N VAL A 57 -16.15 2.95 7.35
CA VAL A 57 -14.73 3.07 6.98
C VAL A 57 -14.12 4.28 7.65
N THR A 58 -13.04 4.07 8.40
CA THR A 58 -12.21 5.13 8.98
C THR A 58 -10.99 5.35 8.09
N TYR A 59 -10.84 6.58 7.58
CA TYR A 59 -9.73 7.02 6.73
C TYR A 59 -8.74 7.85 7.53
N LEU A 60 -7.58 7.27 7.86
CA LEU A 60 -6.53 7.90 8.65
C LEU A 60 -5.57 8.71 7.78
N GLY A 61 -4.97 9.73 8.41
CA GLY A 61 -3.78 10.39 7.88
C GLY A 61 -2.55 9.47 7.97
N VAL A 62 -1.38 10.01 7.65
CA VAL A 62 -0.11 9.26 7.70
C VAL A 62 0.72 9.52 8.94
N GLU A 63 0.35 10.52 9.75
CA GLU A 63 1.05 10.89 10.97
C GLU A 63 0.72 9.92 12.11
N ASN A 64 1.76 9.47 12.84
CA ASN A 64 1.65 8.51 13.95
C ASN A 64 0.73 7.34 13.61
N LEU A 65 0.87 6.82 12.38
CA LEU A 65 -0.09 5.88 11.80
C LEU A 65 -0.28 4.62 12.67
N PRO A 66 0.75 3.99 13.26
CA PRO A 66 0.54 2.84 14.14
C PRO A 66 -0.38 3.13 15.32
N GLU A 67 -0.15 4.24 16.01
CA GLU A 67 -0.92 4.66 17.18
C GLU A 67 -2.36 5.03 16.76
N ALA A 68 -2.51 5.84 15.72
CA ALA A 68 -3.82 6.23 15.19
C ALA A 68 -4.66 5.03 14.73
N VAL A 69 -4.02 4.00 14.17
CA VAL A 69 -4.70 2.74 13.80
C VAL A 69 -5.25 2.05 15.04
N LEU A 70 -4.47 1.91 16.11
CA LEU A 70 -4.93 1.24 17.33
C LEU A 70 -6.05 1.99 18.03
N GLU A 71 -5.92 3.32 18.15
CA GLU A 71 -6.93 4.19 18.76
C GLU A 71 -8.27 4.14 18.00
N SER A 72 -8.23 3.82 16.70
CA SER A 72 -9.41 3.68 15.86
C SER A 72 -10.07 2.29 15.94
N ILE A 73 -9.47 1.32 16.66
CA ILE A 73 -10.05 -0.01 16.83
C ILE A 73 -11.26 0.09 17.75
N ARG A 74 -12.39 -0.45 17.30
CA ARG A 74 -13.64 -0.55 18.05
C ARG A 74 -14.15 -1.99 18.05
N PRO A 75 -15.21 -2.35 18.80
CA PRO A 75 -15.70 -3.72 18.86
C PRO A 75 -15.99 -4.34 17.50
N SER A 76 -16.56 -3.57 16.57
CA SER A 76 -16.89 -4.03 15.21
C SER A 76 -15.78 -3.94 14.16
N THR A 77 -14.56 -3.54 14.55
CA THR A 77 -13.42 -3.51 13.61
C THR A 77 -13.11 -4.93 13.14
N CYS A 78 -13.18 -5.15 11.83
CA CYS A 78 -12.92 -6.46 11.22
C CYS A 78 -11.66 -6.47 10.36
N LEU A 79 -11.22 -5.32 9.84
CA LEU A 79 -10.07 -5.23 8.96
C LEU A 79 -9.32 -3.90 9.16
N ILE A 80 -7.99 -4.01 9.22
CA ILE A 80 -7.06 -2.92 8.97
C ILE A 80 -6.41 -3.20 7.61
N THR A 81 -6.47 -2.24 6.69
CA THR A 81 -5.80 -2.32 5.39
C THR A 81 -4.90 -1.12 5.19
N VAL A 82 -3.60 -1.34 5.11
CA VAL A 82 -2.59 -0.29 4.93
C VAL A 82 -1.59 -0.77 3.89
N MET A 83 -1.42 -0.03 2.80
CA MET A 83 -0.38 -0.35 1.82
C MET A 83 1.01 -0.37 2.46
N LEU A 84 1.92 -1.20 1.95
CA LEU A 84 3.28 -1.30 2.50
C LEU A 84 4.17 -0.13 2.03
N ALA A 85 3.98 0.30 0.78
CA ALA A 85 4.74 1.37 0.16
C ALA A 85 3.86 2.21 -0.75
N ASN A 86 3.95 3.54 -0.64
CA ASN A 86 3.16 4.45 -1.46
C ASN A 86 3.63 4.53 -2.91
N ASN A 87 2.69 4.43 -3.84
CA ASN A 87 2.97 4.41 -5.27
C ASN A 87 3.34 5.77 -5.85
N GLU A 88 3.07 6.87 -5.16
CA GLU A 88 3.37 8.23 -5.61
C GLU A 88 4.67 8.75 -5.00
N THR A 89 4.79 8.64 -3.67
CA THR A 89 5.92 9.20 -2.90
C THR A 89 7.03 8.19 -2.61
N GLY A 90 6.73 6.88 -2.67
CA GLY A 90 7.65 5.82 -2.26
C GLY A 90 7.81 5.67 -0.75
N ILE A 91 7.04 6.40 0.07
CA ILE A 91 7.07 6.27 1.53
C ILE A 91 6.70 4.85 1.95
N MET A 92 7.51 4.25 2.82
CA MET A 92 7.24 2.97 3.46
C MET A 92 6.42 3.20 4.72
N PHE A 93 5.32 2.46 4.89
CA PHE A 93 4.53 2.51 6.11
C PHE A 93 4.96 1.44 7.10
N SER A 94 4.85 1.75 8.40
CA SER A 94 5.27 0.89 9.53
C SER A 94 4.32 -0.29 9.78
N VAL A 95 3.99 -1.05 8.74
CA VAL A 95 3.04 -2.19 8.79
C VAL A 95 3.51 -3.26 9.78
N ALA A 96 4.82 -3.56 9.86
CA ALA A 96 5.36 -4.48 10.86
C ALA A 96 5.10 -4.02 12.30
N HIS A 97 5.15 -2.71 12.55
CA HIS A 97 4.84 -2.16 13.87
C HIS A 97 3.35 -2.32 14.19
N ILE A 98 2.48 -1.99 13.23
CA ILE A 98 1.04 -2.21 13.32
C ILE A 98 0.75 -3.70 13.61
N GLY A 99 1.37 -4.62 12.87
CA GLY A 99 1.17 -6.06 13.02
C GLY A 99 1.57 -6.58 14.39
N ARG A 100 2.67 -6.08 14.98
CA ARG A 100 3.07 -6.45 16.35
C ARG A 100 2.08 -5.95 17.40
N LEU A 101 1.72 -4.67 17.34
CA LEU A 101 0.78 -4.07 18.29
C LEU A 101 -0.61 -4.72 18.18
N LEU A 102 -1.06 -4.99 16.96
CA LEU A 102 -2.35 -5.62 16.70
C LEU A 102 -2.41 -7.06 17.25
N ALA A 103 -1.29 -7.79 17.29
CA ALA A 103 -1.26 -9.12 17.89
C ALA A 103 -1.61 -9.06 19.38
N GLU A 104 -1.05 -8.10 20.11
CA GLU A 104 -1.35 -7.91 21.53
C GLU A 104 -2.79 -7.45 21.76
N VAL A 105 -3.31 -6.58 20.88
CA VAL A 105 -4.73 -6.18 20.89
C VAL A 105 -5.64 -7.39 20.63
N ASN A 106 -5.32 -8.22 19.64
CA ASN A 106 -6.13 -9.38 19.29
C ASN A 106 -6.13 -10.46 20.39
N LYS A 107 -5.02 -10.65 21.12
CA LYS A 107 -5.01 -11.52 22.32
C LYS A 107 -5.98 -11.04 23.39
N LYS A 108 -6.03 -9.73 23.66
CA LYS A 108 -6.99 -9.16 24.62
C LYS A 108 -8.43 -9.33 24.13
N ARG A 109 -8.68 -9.03 22.86
CA ARG A 109 -10.00 -9.20 22.23
C ARG A 109 -10.50 -10.64 22.28
N GLU A 110 -9.62 -11.61 22.06
CA GLU A 110 -9.97 -13.03 22.17
C GLU A 110 -10.46 -13.39 23.58
N ASN A 111 -9.77 -12.92 24.63
CA ASN A 111 -10.20 -13.13 26.02
C ASN A 111 -11.54 -12.45 26.34
N GLU A 112 -11.86 -11.36 25.66
CA GLU A 112 -13.13 -10.62 25.77
C GLU A 112 -14.24 -11.20 24.88
N GLY A 113 -13.97 -12.28 24.14
CA GLY A 113 -14.91 -12.86 23.19
C GLY A 113 -15.20 -11.96 21.97
N LEU A 114 -14.34 -10.98 21.68
CA LEU A 114 -14.47 -10.07 20.55
C LEU A 114 -13.82 -10.63 19.28
N PHE A 115 -14.36 -10.21 18.13
CA PHE A 115 -13.84 -10.59 16.83
C PHE A 115 -12.36 -10.21 16.66
N LYS A 116 -11.54 -11.15 16.17
CA LYS A 116 -10.14 -10.90 15.79
C LYS A 116 -10.08 -9.91 14.62
N VAL A 117 -9.38 -8.79 14.80
CA VAL A 117 -9.14 -7.82 13.72
C VAL A 117 -8.12 -8.39 12.74
N LEU A 118 -8.47 -8.42 11.46
CA LEU A 118 -7.58 -8.91 10.39
C LEU A 118 -6.66 -7.79 9.90
N LEU A 119 -5.44 -8.13 9.47
CA LEU A 119 -4.50 -7.17 8.88
C LEU A 119 -4.15 -7.52 7.43
N HIS A 120 -4.36 -6.55 6.54
CA HIS A 120 -3.99 -6.62 5.13
C HIS A 120 -2.97 -5.55 4.77
N THR A 121 -2.05 -5.90 3.87
CA THR A 121 -1.18 -4.93 3.22
C THR A 121 -1.13 -5.10 1.70
N ASP A 122 -1.28 -3.98 0.98
CA ASP A 122 -0.97 -3.91 -0.44
C ASP A 122 0.53 -3.72 -0.63
N ALA A 123 1.22 -4.76 -1.10
CA ALA A 123 2.67 -4.76 -1.27
C ALA A 123 3.10 -4.54 -2.74
N ALA A 124 2.18 -4.07 -3.61
CA ALA A 124 2.44 -3.90 -5.05
C ALA A 124 3.71 -3.10 -5.34
N GLN A 125 4.02 -2.08 -4.53
CA GLN A 125 5.20 -1.24 -4.73
C GLN A 125 6.43 -1.67 -3.93
N ALA A 126 6.28 -2.50 -2.90
CA ALA A 126 7.37 -2.95 -2.05
C ALA A 126 8.11 -4.18 -2.63
N ILE A 127 7.35 -5.19 -3.09
CA ILE A 127 7.93 -6.42 -3.64
C ILE A 127 8.80 -6.08 -4.85
N GLY A 128 10.00 -6.66 -4.92
CA GLY A 128 10.98 -6.36 -5.97
C GLY A 128 11.90 -5.18 -5.68
N LYS A 129 11.57 -4.36 -4.68
CA LYS A 129 12.32 -3.14 -4.37
C LYS A 129 12.96 -3.15 -3.00
N VAL A 130 12.30 -3.76 -2.02
CA VAL A 130 12.79 -3.98 -0.66
C VAL A 130 12.51 -5.42 -0.23
N PRO A 131 13.28 -5.97 0.73
CA PRO A 131 12.93 -7.23 1.38
C PRO A 131 11.53 -7.15 2.00
N VAL A 132 10.72 -8.19 1.79
CA VAL A 132 9.36 -8.30 2.34
C VAL A 132 9.21 -9.70 2.93
N ASP A 133 9.02 -9.78 4.23
CA ASP A 133 8.77 -11.04 4.95
C ASP A 133 7.39 -10.97 5.63
N VAL A 134 6.51 -11.91 5.30
CA VAL A 134 5.15 -11.97 5.84
C VAL A 134 5.09 -12.33 7.32
N THR A 135 6.13 -13.01 7.82
CA THR A 135 6.31 -13.36 9.24
C THR A 135 6.64 -12.11 10.02
N ASP A 136 7.63 -11.34 9.58
CA ASP A 136 8.04 -10.08 10.23
C ASP A 136 6.95 -9.02 10.20
N LEU A 137 6.19 -8.96 9.10
CA LEU A 137 5.04 -8.05 8.96
C LEU A 137 3.86 -8.43 9.87
N ASN A 138 3.77 -9.69 10.29
CA ASN A 138 2.67 -10.24 11.10
C ASN A 138 1.26 -9.91 10.57
N ILE A 139 1.06 -10.11 9.27
CA ILE A 139 -0.18 -9.83 8.52
C ILE A 139 -1.01 -11.07 8.21
N ASP A 140 -2.32 -10.93 8.02
CA ASP A 140 -3.21 -12.01 7.57
C ASP A 140 -3.24 -12.12 6.04
N TYR A 141 -3.20 -10.98 5.34
CA TYR A 141 -3.27 -10.92 3.87
C TYR A 141 -2.17 -10.02 3.27
N LEU A 142 -1.63 -10.41 2.12
CA LEU A 142 -0.76 -9.55 1.32
C LEU A 142 -1.07 -9.64 -0.17
N THR A 143 -1.28 -8.48 -0.79
CA THR A 143 -1.51 -8.38 -2.24
C THR A 143 -0.18 -8.29 -3.00
N ILE A 144 -0.05 -9.13 -4.03
CA ILE A 144 1.11 -9.24 -4.92
C ILE A 144 0.71 -8.82 -6.34
N VAL A 145 1.51 -7.98 -6.99
CA VAL A 145 1.28 -7.50 -8.36
C VAL A 145 2.52 -7.69 -9.22
N GLY A 146 2.51 -8.69 -10.12
CA GLY A 146 3.69 -9.16 -10.86
C GLY A 146 4.37 -8.08 -11.69
N HIS A 147 3.61 -7.35 -12.51
CA HIS A 147 4.14 -6.33 -13.42
C HIS A 147 4.73 -5.09 -12.73
N LYS A 148 4.71 -5.01 -11.39
CA LYS A 148 5.40 -3.98 -10.60
C LYS A 148 6.84 -4.35 -10.22
N TYR A 149 7.25 -5.59 -10.52
CA TYR A 149 8.60 -6.11 -10.32
C TYR A 149 9.06 -7.00 -11.49
N TYR A 150 8.74 -6.59 -12.72
CA TYR A 150 9.12 -7.27 -13.98
C TYR A 150 8.48 -8.65 -14.22
N GLY A 151 7.49 -9.03 -13.42
CA GLY A 151 6.65 -10.20 -13.71
C GLY A 151 5.57 -9.93 -14.76
N PRO A 152 4.86 -10.98 -15.20
CA PRO A 152 3.70 -10.83 -16.07
C PRO A 152 2.57 -10.00 -15.42
N ARG A 153 1.59 -9.55 -16.22
CA ARG A 153 0.40 -8.79 -15.78
C ARG A 153 -0.63 -9.67 -15.07
N ILE A 154 -0.18 -10.35 -14.02
CA ILE A 154 -0.95 -11.18 -13.10
C ILE A 154 -0.63 -10.77 -11.66
N GLY A 155 -1.51 -11.13 -10.72
CA GLY A 155 -1.29 -10.92 -9.29
C GLY A 155 -1.57 -12.18 -8.50
N ALA A 156 -1.21 -12.15 -7.23
CA ALA A 156 -1.50 -13.20 -6.26
C ALA A 156 -1.94 -12.57 -4.93
N LEU A 157 -2.59 -13.37 -4.09
CA LEU A 157 -2.97 -12.98 -2.74
C LEU A 157 -2.37 -14.00 -1.78
N TYR A 158 -1.44 -13.55 -0.93
CA TYR A 158 -0.99 -14.33 0.20
C TYR A 158 -2.07 -14.31 1.29
N ILE A 159 -2.34 -15.48 1.87
CA ILE A 159 -3.29 -15.66 2.98
C ILE A 159 -2.61 -16.53 4.04
N ARG A 160 -2.42 -15.99 5.24
CA ARG A 160 -1.75 -16.71 6.34
C ARG A 160 -2.58 -17.93 6.76
N GLY A 161 -1.99 -19.12 6.64
CA GLY A 161 -2.69 -20.35 7.04
C GLY A 161 -4.05 -20.49 6.37
N LEU A 162 -4.10 -20.24 5.06
CA LEU A 162 -5.26 -20.28 4.17
C LEU A 162 -6.40 -21.19 4.67
N GLY A 163 -7.55 -20.59 5.02
CA GLY A 163 -8.77 -21.31 5.42
C GLY A 163 -8.77 -21.84 6.87
N HIS A 164 -7.62 -21.90 7.52
CA HIS A 164 -7.49 -22.36 8.91
C HIS A 164 -7.26 -21.22 9.90
N LYS A 165 -6.28 -20.35 9.64
CA LYS A 165 -5.94 -19.20 10.49
C LYS A 165 -6.56 -17.89 10.03
N THR A 166 -6.73 -17.76 8.72
CA THR A 166 -7.28 -16.56 8.08
C THR A 166 -8.43 -16.99 7.17
N PRO A 167 -9.61 -16.35 7.31
CA PRO A 167 -10.80 -16.72 6.56
C PRO A 167 -10.61 -16.43 5.07
N VAL A 168 -11.28 -17.21 4.23
CA VAL A 168 -11.32 -16.95 2.80
C VAL A 168 -12.68 -17.36 2.27
N TYR A 169 -13.31 -16.47 1.51
CA TYR A 169 -14.61 -16.68 0.89
C TYR A 169 -14.54 -16.33 -0.59
N PRO A 170 -15.15 -17.14 -1.48
CA PRO A 170 -15.12 -16.90 -2.91
C PRO A 170 -15.92 -15.65 -3.28
N LEU A 171 -15.28 -14.72 -3.99
CA LEU A 171 -15.96 -13.54 -4.55
C LEU A 171 -16.89 -13.92 -5.72
N LEU A 172 -16.54 -15.00 -6.43
CA LEU A 172 -17.26 -15.57 -7.56
C LEU A 172 -17.38 -17.08 -7.34
N TYR A 173 -18.45 -17.70 -7.83
CA TYR A 173 -18.66 -19.16 -7.76
C TYR A 173 -18.43 -19.81 -9.14
N GLY A 174 -17.89 -21.03 -9.16
CA GLY A 174 -17.59 -21.76 -10.40
C GLY A 174 -16.85 -23.08 -10.16
N GLY A 175 -16.10 -23.55 -11.16
CA GLY A 175 -15.57 -24.92 -11.29
C GLY A 175 -14.48 -25.39 -10.31
N GLY A 176 -14.30 -24.74 -9.15
CA GLY A 176 -13.44 -25.26 -8.09
C GLY A 176 -11.94 -24.92 -8.17
N GLN A 177 -11.51 -24.08 -9.12
CA GLN A 177 -10.13 -23.58 -9.22
C GLN A 177 -9.68 -22.87 -7.93
N GLU A 178 -8.36 -22.79 -7.72
CA GLU A 178 -7.76 -22.18 -6.52
C GLU A 178 -8.39 -22.71 -5.21
N ARG A 179 -8.54 -24.04 -5.12
CA ARG A 179 -9.18 -24.75 -3.98
C ARG A 179 -10.64 -24.34 -3.71
N GLY A 180 -11.34 -23.89 -4.75
CA GLY A 180 -12.71 -23.37 -4.66
C GLY A 180 -12.82 -21.91 -4.24
N TYR A 181 -11.70 -21.21 -4.00
CA TYR A 181 -11.70 -19.82 -3.55
C TYR A 181 -11.74 -18.80 -4.69
N ARG A 182 -11.24 -19.15 -5.87
CA ARG A 182 -11.27 -18.27 -7.03
C ARG A 182 -11.50 -19.09 -8.29
N PRO A 183 -12.74 -19.10 -8.83
CA PRO A 183 -13.06 -19.88 -10.02
C PRO A 183 -12.45 -19.26 -11.28
N GLY A 184 -12.45 -20.07 -12.34
CA GLY A 184 -11.97 -19.71 -13.67
C GLY A 184 -10.58 -20.28 -13.92
N THR A 185 -10.41 -20.88 -15.10
CA THR A 185 -9.19 -21.58 -15.51
C THR A 185 -7.94 -20.77 -15.20
N GLU A 186 -7.01 -21.41 -14.50
CA GLU A 186 -5.75 -20.81 -14.10
C GLU A 186 -4.93 -20.43 -15.34
N ASN A 187 -4.41 -19.20 -15.35
CA ASN A 187 -3.55 -18.75 -16.44
C ASN A 187 -2.12 -19.28 -16.20
N THR A 188 -1.91 -20.58 -16.47
CA THR A 188 -0.68 -21.31 -16.14
C THR A 188 0.59 -20.62 -16.64
N PRO A 189 0.68 -20.09 -17.88
CA PRO A 189 1.88 -19.38 -18.33
C PRO A 189 2.18 -18.12 -17.51
N MET A 190 1.16 -17.33 -17.19
CA MET A 190 1.33 -16.13 -16.38
C MET A 190 1.71 -16.48 -14.93
N ILE A 191 1.14 -17.56 -14.37
CA ILE A 191 1.48 -18.04 -13.02
C ILE A 191 2.95 -18.50 -12.96
N ALA A 192 3.40 -19.29 -13.95
CA ALA A 192 4.79 -19.72 -14.05
C ALA A 192 5.74 -18.52 -14.19
N GLY A 193 5.39 -17.53 -15.02
CA GLY A 193 6.16 -16.30 -15.16
C GLY A 193 6.22 -15.47 -13.88
N LEU A 194 5.11 -15.40 -13.13
CA LEU A 194 5.08 -14.75 -11.81
C LEU A 194 6.04 -15.43 -10.84
N GLY A 195 5.96 -16.76 -10.72
CA GLY A 195 6.85 -17.54 -9.85
C GLY A 195 8.33 -17.36 -10.21
N ARG A 196 8.66 -17.35 -11.50
CA ARG A 196 10.05 -17.11 -11.94
C ARG A 196 10.52 -15.69 -11.62
N ALA A 197 9.69 -14.67 -11.84
CA ALA A 197 10.03 -13.29 -11.50
C ALA A 197 10.22 -13.11 -9.99
N SER A 198 9.34 -13.70 -9.16
CA SER A 198 9.46 -13.68 -7.70
C SER A 198 10.74 -14.35 -7.22
N LEU A 199 11.16 -15.47 -7.83
CA LEU A 199 12.42 -16.14 -7.49
C LEU A 199 13.64 -15.27 -7.81
N LEU A 200 13.67 -14.63 -8.99
CA LEU A 200 14.77 -13.72 -9.36
C LEU A 200 14.84 -12.54 -8.41
N VAL A 201 13.70 -11.93 -8.09
CA VAL A 201 13.62 -10.86 -7.10
C VAL A 201 14.14 -11.33 -5.74
N HIS A 202 13.67 -12.46 -5.23
CA HIS A 202 14.10 -12.96 -3.91
C HIS A 202 15.63 -13.09 -3.81
N ASN A 203 16.26 -13.64 -4.85
CA ASN A 203 17.71 -13.85 -4.86
C ASN A 203 18.54 -12.58 -5.05
N ASN A 204 17.97 -11.50 -5.60
CA ASN A 204 18.72 -10.31 -6.02
C ASN A 204 18.20 -8.99 -5.43
N VAL A 205 17.20 -9.03 -4.55
CA VAL A 205 16.50 -7.82 -4.06
C VAL A 205 17.46 -6.83 -3.40
N GLN A 206 18.50 -7.31 -2.72
CA GLN A 206 19.47 -6.45 -2.05
C GLN A 206 20.35 -5.68 -3.05
N ASP A 207 20.75 -6.33 -4.14
CA ASP A 207 21.52 -5.71 -5.21
C ASP A 207 20.66 -4.71 -5.99
N TYR A 208 19.41 -5.09 -6.28
CA TYR A 208 18.43 -4.20 -6.92
C TYR A 208 18.19 -2.95 -6.07
N TYR A 209 17.94 -3.11 -4.77
CA TYR A 209 17.77 -2.01 -3.83
C TYR A 209 18.99 -1.08 -3.84
N THR A 210 20.20 -1.64 -3.76
CA THR A 210 21.45 -0.86 -3.74
C THR A 210 21.62 -0.05 -5.02
N SER A 211 21.38 -0.68 -6.18
CA SER A 211 21.46 -0.03 -7.49
C SER A 211 20.41 1.09 -7.63
N MET A 212 19.15 0.80 -7.31
CA MET A 212 18.06 1.79 -7.35
C MET A 212 18.33 2.97 -6.42
N LYS A 213 18.79 2.72 -5.19
CA LYS A 213 19.14 3.76 -4.22
C LYS A 213 20.27 4.65 -4.73
N LYS A 214 21.32 4.06 -5.31
CA LYS A 214 22.43 4.82 -5.91
C LYS A 214 21.93 5.77 -7.00
N THR A 215 21.12 5.26 -7.93
CA THR A 215 20.56 6.05 -9.04
C THR A 215 19.62 7.16 -8.51
N ARG A 216 18.72 6.83 -7.58
CA ARG A 216 17.85 7.81 -6.93
C ARG A 216 18.65 8.94 -6.26
N ASN A 217 19.65 8.60 -5.45
CA ASN A 217 20.51 9.59 -4.77
C ASN A 217 21.28 10.47 -5.76
N TYR A 218 21.71 9.89 -6.88
CA TYR A 218 22.36 10.65 -7.93
C TYR A 218 21.39 11.66 -8.55
N MET A 219 20.20 11.21 -8.98
CA MET A 219 19.17 12.08 -9.55
C MET A 219 18.73 13.18 -8.59
N GLU A 220 18.47 12.84 -7.32
CA GLU A 220 18.09 13.81 -6.29
C GLU A 220 19.15 14.91 -6.12
N ARG A 221 20.44 14.54 -6.08
CA ARG A 221 21.54 15.51 -6.02
C ARG A 221 21.60 16.40 -7.26
N GLN A 222 21.37 15.86 -8.46
CA GLN A 222 21.37 16.66 -9.69
C GLN A 222 20.19 17.63 -9.72
N LEU A 223 18.99 17.19 -9.32
CA LEU A 223 17.80 18.04 -9.26
C LEU A 223 17.96 19.19 -8.25
N LYS A 224 18.47 18.90 -7.04
CA LYS A 224 18.76 19.93 -6.02
C LYS A 224 19.78 20.96 -6.51
N ARG A 225 20.78 20.55 -7.29
CA ARG A 225 21.73 21.48 -7.91
C ARG A 225 21.04 22.41 -8.90
N LEU A 226 20.18 21.88 -9.77
CA LEU A 226 19.42 22.68 -10.73
C LEU A 226 18.49 23.69 -10.04
N GLU A 227 17.84 23.29 -8.94
CA GLU A 227 17.00 24.19 -8.15
C GLU A 227 17.81 25.33 -7.51
N SER A 228 19.00 25.03 -6.96
CA SER A 228 19.93 26.06 -6.47
C SER A 228 20.29 27.04 -7.58
N TYR A 229 20.69 26.55 -8.76
CA TYR A 229 21.00 27.42 -9.89
C TYR A 229 19.80 28.28 -10.32
N HIS A 230 18.58 27.74 -10.28
CA HIS A 230 17.38 28.49 -10.60
C HIS A 230 17.10 29.59 -9.57
N GLN A 231 17.24 29.30 -8.28
CA GLN A 231 17.08 30.29 -7.20
C GLN A 231 18.16 31.38 -7.27
N ASP A 232 19.41 31.01 -7.57
CA ASP A 232 20.51 31.95 -7.76
C ASP A 232 20.28 32.84 -8.98
N LEU A 233 19.80 32.28 -10.10
CA LEU A 233 19.42 33.05 -11.29
C LEU A 233 18.23 33.99 -11.02
N GLN A 234 17.23 33.56 -10.25
CA GLN A 234 16.10 34.41 -9.85
C GLN A 234 16.50 35.54 -8.89
N ARG A 235 17.49 35.30 -8.02
CA ARG A 235 18.07 36.34 -7.16
C ARG A 235 18.86 37.34 -7.99
N LEU A 236 19.72 36.87 -8.88
CA LEU A 236 20.47 37.73 -9.80
C LEU A 236 19.53 38.51 -10.73
N SER A 237 18.38 37.96 -11.14
CA SER A 237 17.43 38.69 -12.00
C SER A 237 16.66 39.82 -11.29
N LYS A 238 16.76 39.94 -9.96
CA LYS A 238 16.15 41.07 -9.22
C LYS A 238 17.02 42.33 -9.24
N ASP A 239 18.33 42.17 -9.34
CA ASP A 239 19.31 43.25 -9.37
C ASP A 239 19.90 43.48 -10.78
N TYR A 240 19.55 42.61 -11.75
CA TYR A 240 20.09 42.60 -13.12
C TYR A 240 19.01 42.17 -14.13
N CYS A 241 18.96 42.79 -15.31
CA CYS A 241 18.09 42.33 -16.39
C CYS A 241 18.74 41.13 -17.11
N ILE A 242 18.25 39.92 -16.89
CA ILE A 242 18.76 38.70 -17.55
C ILE A 242 18.10 38.55 -18.93
N ILE A 243 18.82 38.90 -20.00
CA ILE A 243 18.39 38.60 -21.38
C ILE A 243 18.96 37.22 -21.76
N ALA A 244 18.16 36.16 -21.58
CA ALA A 244 18.53 34.83 -22.01
C ALA A 244 18.23 34.66 -23.51
N LYS A 245 19.27 34.66 -24.36
CA LYS A 245 19.22 34.09 -25.72
C LYS A 245 19.98 32.78 -25.72
N THR A 246 19.35 31.72 -26.22
CA THR A 246 19.83 30.35 -26.16
C THR A 246 21.19 30.17 -26.84
N ARG A 247 22.05 29.37 -26.18
CA ARG A 247 23.40 28.91 -26.53
C ARG A 247 24.53 29.95 -26.34
N SER A 248 25.04 29.93 -25.10
CA SER A 248 26.46 30.09 -24.74
C SER A 248 27.06 31.47 -24.46
N VAL A 249 26.29 32.51 -24.14
CA VAL A 249 26.81 33.68 -23.40
C VAL A 249 25.69 34.27 -22.52
N ILE A 250 25.95 34.42 -21.21
CA ILE A 250 25.10 35.19 -20.30
C ILE A 250 25.73 36.59 -20.18
N LEU A 251 25.08 37.61 -20.70
CA LEU A 251 25.43 39.01 -20.45
C LEU A 251 24.66 39.49 -19.22
N VAL A 252 25.40 39.90 -18.19
CA VAL A 252 24.86 40.44 -16.94
C VAL A 252 25.11 41.95 -16.94
N LEU A 253 24.05 42.76 -16.99
CA LEU A 253 24.12 44.23 -16.90
C LEU A 253 23.45 44.73 -15.62
N PRO A 254 24.10 45.57 -14.80
CA PRO A 254 23.50 46.15 -13.60
C PRO A 254 22.27 46.98 -13.95
N THR A 255 21.25 46.98 -13.08
CA THR A 255 20.01 47.78 -13.25
C THR A 255 20.25 49.29 -13.32
N ASP A 256 21.41 49.77 -12.87
CA ASP A 256 21.78 51.19 -12.87
C ASP A 256 22.68 51.60 -14.06
N ALA A 257 22.86 50.73 -15.07
CA ALA A 257 23.63 51.10 -16.24
C ALA A 257 22.91 52.20 -17.05
N PRO A 258 23.52 53.37 -17.28
CA PRO A 258 22.89 54.44 -18.04
C PRO A 258 22.58 53.96 -19.46
N GLN A 259 21.34 54.20 -19.90
CA GLN A 259 20.90 53.91 -21.27
C GLN A 259 21.55 54.90 -22.25
N SER A 260 22.75 54.60 -22.71
CA SER A 260 23.31 55.20 -23.93
C SER A 260 24.06 54.13 -24.72
N LEU A 261 23.67 54.01 -25.99
CA LEU A 261 24.19 53.12 -27.04
C LEU A 261 25.73 53.04 -27.08
#